data_AF-A0A7V1G857-F1
#
_entry.id   AF-A0A7V1G857-F1
#
_cell.length_a   1.000
_cell.length_b   1.000
_cell.length_c   1.000
_cell.angle_alpha   90.00
_cell.angle_beta   90.00
_cell.angle_gamma   90.00
#
_symmetry.space_group_name_H-M   'P 1'
#
loop_
_entity.id
_entity.type
_entity.pdbx_description
1 polymer ?
#
loop_
_entity_poly.entity_id
_entity_poly.type
_entity_poly.pdbx_seq_one_letter_code
_entity_poly.pdbx_strand_id
1 'polypeptide(L)'
;MAPTHLASKLSKMRQDIYRFVYAKEKLQYAFKQTKLHRFDIEDLDPYPGLFMRKSVGRRAFSYIILSAVKDIYRREVFSNLALINEGIIKAKRYARKNKARWFGFQRLWPNFMQEIKEVEFEKVLTKIE
;
A
#
# COMPACT_ATOMS: atom_id res chain seq x y z
N MET A 1 -1.88 12.96 24.62
CA MET A 1 -0.89 13.66 23.77
C MET A 1 -1.22 13.39 22.32
N ALA A 2 -1.60 14.40 21.53
CA ALA A 2 -1.84 14.22 20.10
C ALA A 2 -0.51 13.96 19.37
N PRO A 3 -0.45 13.05 18.38
CA PRO A 3 0.77 12.81 17.63
C PRO A 3 1.20 14.10 16.91
N THR A 4 2.49 14.44 16.99
CA THR A 4 3.03 15.59 16.28
C THR A 4 2.75 15.46 14.78
N HIS A 5 2.53 16.58 14.09
CA HIS A 5 2.19 16.59 12.66
C HIS A 5 3.21 15.79 11.81
N LEU A 6 4.50 15.80 12.20
CA LEU A 6 5.55 15.01 11.57
C LEU A 6 5.36 13.49 11.77
N ALA A 7 5.05 13.03 12.99
CA ALA A 7 4.79 11.62 13.28
C ALA A 7 3.57 11.08 12.50
N SER A 8 2.52 11.90 12.36
CA SER A 8 1.35 11.55 11.55
C SER A 8 1.69 11.42 10.05
N LYS A 9 2.53 12.32 9.52
CA LYS A 9 2.96 12.30 8.11
C LYS A 9 3.85 11.10 7.81
N LEU A 10 4.77 10.74 8.71
CA LEU A 10 5.59 9.54 8.61
C LEU A 10 4.77 8.26 8.69
N SER A 11 3.73 8.22 9.54
CA SER A 11 2.81 7.08 9.61
C SER A 11 2.02 6.88 8.31
N LYS A 12 1.45 7.96 7.76
CA LYS A 12 0.75 7.94 6.46
C LYS A 12 1.67 7.48 5.34
N MET A 13 2.88 8.03 5.28
CA MET A 13 3.88 7.63 4.29
C MET A 13 4.25 6.14 4.41
N ARG A 14 4.37 5.61 5.63
CA ARG A 14 4.62 4.18 5.84
C ARG A 14 3.44 3.33 5.32
N GLN A 15 2.21 3.72 5.59
CA GLN A 15 1.02 3.04 5.07
C GLN A 15 1.00 3.06 3.54
N ASP A 16 1.33 4.19 2.93
CA ASP A 16 1.42 4.35 1.48
C ASP A 16 2.48 3.43 0.86
N ILE A 17 3.66 3.32 1.48
CA ILE A 17 4.70 2.36 1.04
C ILE A 17 4.14 0.94 1.02
N TYR A 18 3.43 0.52 2.06
CA TYR A 18 2.80 -0.81 2.11
C TYR A 18 1.74 -0.97 1.03
N ARG A 19 0.88 0.03 0.86
CA ARG A 19 -0.20 0.03 -0.15
C ARG A 19 0.35 -0.14 -1.57
N PHE A 20 1.35 0.65 -1.95
CA PHE A 20 1.89 0.62 -3.30
C PHE A 20 2.70 -0.64 -3.60
N VAL A 21 3.53 -1.07 -2.64
CA VAL A 21 4.31 -2.30 -2.80
C VAL A 21 3.37 -3.51 -2.89
N TYR A 22 2.31 -3.54 -2.11
CA TYR A 22 1.28 -4.59 -2.20
C TYR A 22 0.54 -4.58 -3.53
N ALA A 23 0.06 -3.41 -3.98
CA ALA A 23 -0.67 -3.27 -5.24
C ALA A 23 0.16 -3.76 -6.43
N LYS A 24 1.45 -3.41 -6.46
CA LYS A 24 2.38 -3.87 -7.50
C LYS A 24 2.54 -5.39 -7.52
N GLU A 25 2.84 -6.01 -6.38
CA GLU A 25 3.02 -7.47 -6.28
C GLU A 25 1.70 -8.23 -6.59
N LYS A 26 0.56 -7.67 -6.18
CA LYS A 26 -0.78 -8.21 -6.51
C LYS A 26 -1.02 -8.21 -8.02
N LEU A 27 -0.74 -7.11 -8.72
CA LEU A 27 -0.91 -7.03 -10.17
C LEU A 27 0.06 -7.94 -10.92
N GLN A 28 1.33 -7.99 -10.50
CA GLN A 28 2.29 -8.92 -11.06
C GLN A 28 1.87 -10.38 -10.88
N TYR A 29 1.22 -10.71 -9.76
CA TYR A 29 0.64 -12.02 -9.55
C TYR A 29 -0.58 -12.26 -10.45
N ALA A 30 -1.47 -11.26 -10.63
CA ALA A 30 -2.61 -11.34 -11.53
C ALA A 30 -2.19 -11.67 -12.97
N PHE A 31 -1.20 -10.93 -13.50
CA PHE A 31 -0.67 -11.12 -14.85
C PHE A 31 -0.04 -12.51 -15.09
N LYS A 32 0.37 -13.20 -14.02
CA LYS A 32 0.91 -14.57 -14.11
C LYS A 32 -0.17 -15.65 -14.08
N GLN A 33 -1.26 -15.40 -13.35
CA GLN A 33 -2.29 -16.41 -13.06
C GLN A 33 -3.43 -16.41 -14.07
N THR A 34 -3.64 -15.31 -14.78
CA THR A 34 -4.80 -15.11 -15.66
C THR A 34 -4.34 -14.81 -17.07
N LYS A 35 -5.17 -15.15 -18.06
CA LYS A 35 -5.07 -14.59 -19.42
C LYS A 35 -5.59 -13.14 -19.46
N LEU A 36 -5.46 -12.37 -18.36
CA LEU A 36 -5.81 -10.95 -18.37
C LEU A 36 -5.00 -10.28 -19.47
N HIS A 37 -5.67 -9.39 -20.23
CA HIS A 37 -4.97 -8.52 -21.17
C HIS A 37 -3.90 -7.75 -20.39
N ARG A 38 -2.65 -7.88 -20.82
CA ARG A 38 -1.56 -7.09 -20.26
C ARG A 38 -1.79 -5.67 -20.75
N PHE A 39 -2.27 -4.81 -19.87
CA PHE A 39 -2.29 -3.37 -20.12
C PHE A 39 -0.90 -2.79 -19.82
N ASP A 40 -0.56 -1.71 -20.51
CA ASP A 40 0.72 -1.04 -20.32
C ASP A 40 0.70 -0.27 -19.00
N ILE A 41 1.85 -0.14 -18.34
CA ILE A 41 1.93 0.57 -17.04
C ILE A 41 1.60 2.06 -17.22
N GLU A 42 1.82 2.56 -18.42
CA GLU A 42 1.45 3.88 -18.93
C GLU A 42 -0.06 4.14 -18.82
N ASP A 43 -0.90 3.13 -19.00
CA ASP A 43 -2.37 3.25 -18.91
C ASP A 43 -2.83 3.55 -17.47
N LEU A 44 -1.95 3.36 -16.50
CA LEU A 44 -2.19 3.69 -15.10
C LEU A 44 -1.71 5.10 -14.74
N ASP A 45 -1.17 5.89 -15.67
CA ASP A 45 -0.75 7.26 -15.38
C ASP A 45 -1.96 8.22 -15.29
N PRO A 46 -1.92 9.26 -14.43
CA PRO A 46 -0.81 9.64 -13.56
C PRO A 46 -0.70 8.78 -12.28
N TYR A 47 -1.83 8.26 -11.79
CA TYR A 47 -1.93 7.39 -10.63
C TYR A 47 -2.73 6.14 -10.97
N PRO A 48 -2.25 4.92 -10.65
CA PRO A 48 -1.06 4.56 -9.88
C PRO A 48 0.22 4.24 -10.69
N GLY A 49 0.26 4.52 -12.00
CA GLY A 49 1.29 4.11 -12.96
C GLY A 49 2.70 4.51 -12.54
N LEU A 50 2.86 5.75 -12.06
CA LEU A 50 4.10 6.24 -11.45
C LEU A 50 4.68 5.28 -10.41
N PHE A 51 3.84 4.65 -9.55
CA PHE A 51 4.23 3.75 -8.46
C PHE A 51 4.51 2.29 -8.89
N MET A 52 4.12 1.92 -10.10
CA MET A 52 4.30 0.56 -10.60
C MET A 52 5.59 0.41 -11.41
N ARG A 53 6.13 1.51 -11.93
CA ARG A 53 7.42 1.57 -12.64
C ARG A 53 8.59 1.08 -11.75
N LYS A 54 9.67 0.59 -12.37
CA LYS A 54 10.85 0.03 -11.65
C LYS A 54 11.58 1.06 -10.77
N SER A 55 11.35 2.35 -10.99
CA SER A 55 12.05 3.47 -10.36
C SER A 55 11.48 3.92 -9.01
N VAL A 56 10.38 3.35 -8.54
CA VAL A 56 9.58 3.94 -7.44
C VAL A 56 10.25 3.86 -6.08
N GLY A 57 10.88 2.72 -5.79
CA GLY A 57 11.72 2.62 -4.58
C GLY A 57 12.84 3.65 -4.60
N ARG A 58 13.43 3.92 -5.78
CA ARG A 58 14.47 4.93 -5.95
C ARG A 58 13.91 6.34 -5.84
N ARG A 59 12.81 6.68 -6.51
CA ARG A 59 12.20 8.03 -6.50
C ARG A 59 11.58 8.39 -5.16
N ALA A 60 10.90 7.47 -4.48
CA ALA A 60 10.43 7.68 -3.12
C ALA A 60 11.61 7.90 -2.17
N PHE A 61 12.68 7.11 -2.30
CA PHE A 61 13.92 7.32 -1.56
C PHE A 61 14.59 8.67 -1.90
N SER A 62 14.61 9.08 -3.17
CA SER A 62 15.11 10.40 -3.60
C SER A 62 14.29 11.55 -3.02
N TYR A 63 12.96 11.46 -3.06
CA TYR A 63 12.06 12.49 -2.53
C TYR A 63 12.21 12.62 -1.01
N ILE A 64 12.35 11.48 -0.33
CA ILE A 64 12.57 11.44 1.11
C ILE A 64 13.96 12.01 1.44
N ILE A 65 15.01 11.61 0.72
CA ILE A 65 16.35 12.21 0.85
C ILE A 65 16.28 13.72 0.60
N LEU A 66 15.58 14.18 -0.44
CA LEU A 66 15.50 15.60 -0.77
C LEU A 66 14.71 16.39 0.27
N SER A 67 13.61 15.81 0.79
CA SER A 67 12.86 16.39 1.92
C SER A 67 13.68 16.39 3.21
N ALA A 68 14.54 15.39 3.40
CA ALA A 68 15.50 15.28 4.49
C ALA A 68 16.65 16.29 4.35
N VAL A 69 17.12 16.52 3.13
CA VAL A 69 18.16 17.50 2.78
C VAL A 69 17.68 18.92 3.10
N LYS A 70 16.40 19.21 2.83
CA LYS A 70 15.77 20.49 3.20
C LYS A 70 15.75 20.75 4.72
N ASP A 71 15.78 19.68 5.53
CA ASP A 71 15.77 19.70 7.00
C ASP A 71 17.13 19.26 7.62
N ILE A 72 18.24 19.35 6.87
CA ILE A 72 19.58 18.81 7.21
C ILE A 72 20.10 19.16 8.62
N TYR A 73 19.61 20.25 9.22
CA TYR A 73 19.97 20.64 10.58
C TYR A 73 19.40 19.72 11.68
N ARG A 74 18.52 18.75 11.37
CA ARG A 74 17.98 17.78 12.34
C ARG A 74 18.61 16.39 12.22
N ARG A 75 19.31 15.96 13.28
CA ARG A 75 19.90 14.62 13.47
C ARG A 75 18.91 13.46 13.24
N GLU A 76 17.61 13.72 13.38
CA GLU A 76 16.50 12.78 13.18
C GLU A 76 16.34 12.30 11.73
N VAL A 77 16.92 13.02 10.76
CA VAL A 77 16.80 12.73 9.33
C VAL A 77 17.41 11.37 8.95
N PHE A 78 18.60 11.04 9.45
CA PHE A 78 19.25 9.77 9.14
C PHE A 78 18.52 8.57 9.74
N SER A 79 18.00 8.69 10.97
CA SER A 79 17.13 7.67 11.56
C SER A 79 15.84 7.48 10.76
N ASN A 80 15.26 8.57 10.24
CA ASN A 80 14.06 8.50 9.41
C ASN A 80 14.33 7.75 8.10
N LEU A 81 15.48 7.98 7.45
CA LEU A 81 15.86 7.25 6.23
C LEU A 81 16.04 5.74 6.47
N ALA A 82 16.67 5.35 7.57
CA ALA A 82 16.82 3.94 7.94
C ALA A 82 15.45 3.27 8.16
N LEU A 83 14.56 3.92 8.91
CA LEU A 83 13.19 3.43 9.15
C LEU A 83 12.39 3.23 7.85
N ILE A 84 12.61 4.09 6.87
CA ILE A 84 11.92 4.04 5.57
C ILE A 84 12.44 2.87 4.73
N ASN A 85 13.77 2.70 4.67
CA ASN A 85 14.38 1.56 3.98
C ASN A 85 13.94 0.23 4.60
N GLU A 86 13.92 0.13 5.93
CA GLU A 86 13.34 -1.01 6.62
C GLU A 86 11.86 -1.21 6.27
N GLY A 87 11.09 -0.13 6.24
CA GLY A 87 9.67 -0.15 5.85
C GLY A 87 9.46 -0.73 4.46
N ILE A 88 10.29 -0.37 3.47
CA ILE A 88 10.22 -0.91 2.11
C ILE A 88 10.55 -2.41 2.10
N ILE A 89 11.57 -2.86 2.84
CA ILE A 89 11.94 -4.28 2.92
C ILE A 89 10.80 -5.08 3.56
N LYS A 90 10.27 -4.60 4.69
CA LYS A 90 9.14 -5.24 5.40
C LYS A 90 7.89 -5.27 4.52
N ALA A 91 7.58 -4.18 3.82
CA ALA A 91 6.47 -4.10 2.87
C ALA A 91 6.62 -5.09 1.71
N LYS A 92 7.81 -5.21 1.11
CA LYS A 92 8.08 -6.20 0.04
C LYS A 92 7.88 -7.63 0.52
N ARG A 93 8.41 -7.95 1.71
CA ARG A 93 8.25 -9.27 2.33
C ARG A 93 6.77 -9.57 2.58
N TYR A 94 6.05 -8.63 3.17
CA TYR A 94 4.61 -8.73 3.42
C TYR A 94 3.83 -8.95 2.12
N ALA A 95 4.10 -8.14 1.09
CA ALA A 95 3.41 -8.20 -0.18
C ALA A 95 3.60 -9.55 -0.88
N ARG A 96 4.84 -10.06 -0.93
CA ARG A 96 5.14 -11.37 -1.53
C ARG A 96 4.45 -12.52 -0.82
N LYS A 97 4.35 -12.47 0.52
CA LYS A 97 3.66 -13.47 1.33
C LYS A 97 2.13 -13.42 1.13
N ASN A 98 1.56 -12.23 0.93
CA ASN A 98 0.10 -12.03 0.93
C ASN A 98 -0.53 -11.81 -0.46
N LYS A 99 0.25 -11.76 -1.54
CA LYS A 99 -0.23 -11.47 -2.91
C LYS A 99 -1.40 -12.35 -3.37
N ALA A 100 -1.42 -13.63 -2.98
CA ALA A 100 -2.45 -14.58 -3.38
C ALA A 100 -3.74 -14.48 -2.56
N ARG A 101 -3.68 -13.93 -1.33
CA ARG A 101 -4.81 -13.92 -0.40
C ARG A 101 -6.00 -13.14 -0.93
N TRP A 102 -5.73 -12.02 -1.62
CA TRP A 102 -6.80 -11.22 -2.22
C TRP A 102 -7.58 -11.99 -3.27
N PHE A 103 -6.95 -12.87 -4.05
CA PHE A 103 -7.65 -13.68 -5.05
C PHE A 103 -8.50 -14.78 -4.40
N GLY A 104 -8.04 -15.33 -3.27
CA GLY A 104 -8.87 -16.20 -2.44
C GLY A 104 -10.12 -15.48 -1.94
N PHE A 105 -9.94 -14.28 -1.39
CA PHE A 105 -11.05 -13.42 -0.97
C PHE A 105 -11.97 -13.05 -2.14
N GLN A 106 -11.43 -12.66 -3.30
CA GLN A 106 -12.21 -12.31 -4.49
C GLN A 106 -13.12 -13.47 -4.93
N ARG A 107 -12.67 -14.72 -4.82
CA ARG A 107 -13.50 -15.89 -5.13
C ARG A 107 -14.62 -16.12 -4.12
N LEU A 108 -14.37 -15.82 -2.84
CA LEU A 108 -15.37 -15.95 -1.78
C LEU A 108 -16.36 -14.78 -1.74
N TRP A 109 -15.96 -13.63 -2.30
CA TRP A 109 -16.72 -12.38 -2.23
C TRP A 109 -18.17 -12.48 -2.72
N PRO A 110 -18.49 -13.14 -3.85
CA PRO A 110 -19.87 -13.27 -4.29
C PRO A 110 -20.77 -13.99 -3.27
N ASN A 111 -20.29 -15.08 -2.67
CA ASN A 111 -21.03 -15.85 -1.67
C ASN A 111 -21.24 -15.01 -0.41
N PHE A 112 -20.19 -14.35 0.07
CA PHE A 112 -20.27 -13.44 1.21
C PHE A 112 -21.28 -12.30 0.97
N MET A 113 -21.31 -11.73 -0.24
CA MET A 113 -22.27 -10.67 -0.59
C MET A 113 -23.70 -11.18 -0.74
N GLN A 114 -23.92 -12.46 -1.04
CA GLN A 114 -25.25 -13.08 -1.01
C GLN A 114 -25.73 -13.21 0.43
N GLU A 115 -24.90 -13.77 1.33
CA GLU A 115 -25.23 -13.87 2.75
C GLU A 115 -25.56 -12.51 3.37
N ILE A 116 -24.78 -11.47 3.04
CA ILE A 116 -25.05 -10.11 3.51
C ILE A 116 -26.41 -9.56 3.05
N LYS A 117 -26.85 -9.85 1.83
CA LYS A 117 -28.13 -9.34 1.31
C LYS A 117 -29.33 -9.94 2.03
N GLU A 118 -29.20 -11.18 2.48
CA GLU A 118 -30.23 -11.89 3.26
C GLU A 118 -30.25 -11.44 4.73
N VAL A 119 -29.26 -10.68 5.16
CA VAL A 119 -29.19 -10.12 6.52
C VAL A 119 -29.89 -8.76 6.54
N GLU A 120 -30.94 -8.65 7.36
CA GLU A 120 -31.44 -7.34 7.80
C GLU A 120 -30.37 -6.65 8.65
N PHE A 121 -29.64 -5.71 8.03
CA PHE A 121 -28.56 -4.96 8.68
C PHE A 121 -28.98 -4.29 10.00
N GLU A 122 -30.25 -3.92 10.13
CA GLU A 122 -30.82 -3.34 11.36
C GLU A 122 -30.78 -4.30 12.56
N LYS A 123 -30.74 -5.62 12.33
CA LYS A 123 -30.67 -6.64 13.40
C LYS A 123 -29.25 -6.99 13.83
N VAL A 124 -28.24 -6.63 13.04
CA VAL A 124 -26.84 -7.06 13.25
C VAL A 124 -25.95 -5.91 13.70
N LEU A 125 -26.27 -4.68 13.31
CA LEU A 125 -25.58 -3.50 13.82
C LEU A 125 -26.17 -3.15 15.19
N THR A 126 -25.56 -3.65 16.26
CA THR A 126 -25.77 -3.04 17.58
C THR A 126 -25.40 -1.56 17.47
N LYS A 127 -26.33 -0.69 17.88
CA LYS A 127 -26.04 0.74 18.03
C LYS A 127 -24.77 0.86 18.85
N ILE A 128 -23.77 1.53 18.30
CA ILE A 128 -22.61 1.97 19.05
C ILE A 128 -23.11 3.12 19.93
N GLU A 129 -23.43 2.81 21.19
CA GLU A 129 -23.68 3.80 22.24
C GLU A 129 -22.40 4.51 22.66
#